data_AF-A0A445GYQ8-F1
#
_entry.id   AF-A0A445GYQ8-F1
#
_cell.length_a   1.000
_cell.length_b   1.000
_cell.length_c   1.000
_cell.angle_alpha   90.00
_cell.angle_beta   90.00
_cell.angle_gamma   90.00
#
_symmetry.space_group_name_H-M   'P 1'
#
loop_
_entity.id
_entity.type
_entity.pdbx_description
1 polymer ?
#
loop_
_entity_poly.entity_id
_entity_poly.type
_entity_poly.pdbx_seq_one_letter_code
_entity_poly.pdbx_strand_id
1 'polypeptide(L)'
;MNAKTNSSAPETSPPVIHPAVAPLSYLLGTWRGQGEGGFPTINSFSYGEELHFSHSPNKPVIGYTQKTWKLSSGEPMHAESGYWRPKPDGTIEVVIAQSNGLVEVQKGTYSAEEKMIHLQSEIVGNASKVIILCLPKCNITTISCL
;
A
#
# COMPACT_ATOMS: atom_id res chain seq x y z
N MET A 1 -40.11 6.36 -40.70
CA MET A 1 -39.47 5.28 -39.92
C MET A 1 -38.10 5.78 -39.48
N ASN A 2 -37.95 6.29 -38.26
CA ASN A 2 -36.65 6.71 -37.73
C ASN A 2 -36.39 5.91 -36.46
N ALA A 3 -35.55 4.88 -36.55
CA ALA A 3 -35.08 4.12 -35.41
C ALA A 3 -33.98 4.93 -34.70
N LYS A 4 -34.23 5.37 -33.47
CA LYS A 4 -33.20 5.87 -32.55
C LYS A 4 -32.46 4.65 -32.00
N THR A 5 -31.19 4.49 -32.34
CA THR A 5 -30.29 3.56 -31.67
C THR A 5 -29.78 4.20 -30.37
N ASN A 6 -30.38 3.81 -29.24
CA ASN A 6 -29.83 4.12 -27.92
C ASN A 6 -28.71 3.11 -27.63
N SER A 7 -27.45 3.55 -27.70
CA SER A 7 -26.30 2.77 -27.23
C SER A 7 -26.12 3.02 -25.74
N SER A 8 -26.69 2.16 -24.89
CA SER A 8 -26.40 2.15 -23.45
C SER A 8 -25.03 1.52 -23.21
N ALA A 9 -24.08 2.31 -22.67
CA ALA A 9 -22.85 1.79 -22.09
C ALA A 9 -23.18 0.74 -21.01
N PRO A 10 -22.33 -0.28 -20.79
CA PRO A 10 -22.61 -1.28 -19.77
C PRO A 10 -22.56 -0.62 -18.39
N GLU A 11 -23.70 -0.59 -17.71
CA GLU A 11 -23.77 -0.24 -16.29
C GLU A 11 -22.94 -1.26 -15.51
N THR A 12 -21.74 -0.84 -15.11
CA THR A 12 -20.84 -1.70 -14.34
C THR A 12 -21.34 -1.65 -12.90
N SER A 13 -21.97 -2.73 -12.44
CA SER A 13 -22.32 -2.87 -11.02
C SER A 13 -21.07 -2.66 -10.15
N PRO A 14 -21.20 -2.03 -8.97
CA PRO A 14 -20.04 -1.77 -8.13
C PRO A 14 -19.35 -3.10 -7.81
N PRO A 15 -18.01 -3.17 -7.94
CA PRO A 15 -17.27 -4.40 -7.75
C PRO A 15 -17.55 -4.96 -6.36
N VAL A 16 -17.95 -6.24 -6.31
CA VAL A 16 -18.23 -6.94 -5.06
C VAL A 16 -16.94 -7.09 -4.28
N ILE A 17 -16.84 -6.40 -3.14
CA ILE A 17 -15.69 -6.48 -2.24
C ILE A 17 -15.78 -7.78 -1.43
N HIS A 18 -14.68 -8.53 -1.38
CA HIS A 18 -14.61 -9.76 -0.59
C HIS A 18 -14.80 -9.47 0.92
N PRO A 19 -15.54 -10.30 1.68
CA PRO A 19 -15.82 -10.05 3.11
C PRO A 19 -14.57 -9.83 3.98
N ALA A 20 -13.47 -10.55 3.72
CA ALA A 20 -12.20 -10.35 4.43
C ALA A 20 -11.55 -8.98 4.14
N VAL A 21 -11.85 -8.36 2.99
CA VAL A 21 -11.31 -7.05 2.57
C VAL A 21 -12.24 -5.91 2.95
N ALA A 22 -13.55 -6.16 3.09
CA ALA A 22 -14.54 -5.15 3.40
C ALA A 22 -14.17 -4.23 4.61
N PRO A 23 -13.60 -4.75 5.72
CA PRO A 23 -13.17 -3.91 6.86
C PRO A 23 -12.06 -2.91 6.51
N LEU A 24 -11.26 -3.19 5.47
CA LEU A 24 -10.17 -2.35 4.97
C LEU A 24 -10.53 -1.62 3.67
N SER A 25 -11.80 -1.61 3.28
CA SER A 25 -12.27 -0.96 2.05
C SER A 25 -11.95 0.53 1.98
N TYR A 26 -11.76 1.19 3.14
CA TYR A 26 -11.36 2.59 3.23
C TYR A 26 -9.96 2.86 2.67
N LEU A 27 -9.11 1.85 2.48
CA LEU A 27 -7.80 1.99 1.85
C LEU A 27 -7.89 2.03 0.32
N LEU A 28 -8.95 1.47 -0.27
CA LEU A 28 -9.03 1.25 -1.71
C LEU A 28 -9.06 2.57 -2.47
N GLY A 29 -8.27 2.66 -3.53
CA GLY A 29 -8.10 3.86 -4.35
C GLY A 29 -6.65 4.35 -4.41
N THR A 30 -6.50 5.59 -4.89
CA THR A 30 -5.21 6.24 -5.04
C THR A 30 -5.05 7.33 -3.99
N TRP A 31 -3.92 7.31 -3.31
CA TRP A 31 -3.51 8.29 -2.31
C TRP A 31 -2.28 9.00 -2.82
N ARG A 32 -2.22 10.32 -2.66
CA ARG A 32 -1.07 11.12 -3.07
C ARG A 32 -0.75 12.14 -1.99
N GLY A 33 0.53 12.25 -1.67
CA GLY A 33 1.00 13.11 -0.59
C GLY A 33 2.48 13.46 -0.73
N GLN A 34 3.02 13.99 0.36
CA GLN A 34 4.44 14.31 0.52
C GLN A 34 4.92 13.72 1.84
N GLY A 35 6.18 13.28 1.86
CA GLY A 35 6.83 12.75 3.04
C GLY A 35 8.19 13.39 3.27
N GLU A 36 8.73 13.18 4.47
CA GLU A 36 10.08 13.54 4.86
C GLU A 36 10.82 12.28 5.26
N GLY A 37 11.97 12.05 4.62
CA GLY A 37 12.86 10.94 4.94
C GLY A 37 14.14 11.47 5.55
N GLY A 38 14.70 10.75 6.50
CA GLY A 38 15.99 11.05 7.10
C GLY A 38 16.49 9.86 7.90
N PHE A 39 17.81 9.70 7.95
CA PHE A 39 18.46 8.66 8.73
C PHE A 39 19.70 9.24 9.41
N PRO A 40 20.20 8.74 10.56
CA PRO A 40 21.39 9.34 11.19
C PRO A 40 22.61 9.50 10.28
N THR A 41 22.72 8.71 9.21
CA THR A 41 23.81 8.81 8.21
C THR A 41 23.42 9.55 6.92
N ILE A 42 22.18 10.01 6.77
CA ILE A 42 21.65 10.65 5.55
C ILE A 42 20.85 11.89 5.94
N ASN A 43 21.20 13.05 5.37
CA ASN A 43 20.48 14.30 5.60
C ASN A 43 18.99 14.16 5.31
N SER A 44 18.15 14.86 6.06
CA SER A 44 16.72 14.91 5.80
C SER A 44 16.43 15.43 4.38
N PHE A 45 15.48 14.82 3.70
CA PHE A 45 14.97 15.23 2.39
C PHE A 45 13.46 15.05 2.33
N SER A 46 12.84 15.79 1.43
CA SER A 46 11.39 15.69 1.17
C SER A 46 11.14 15.00 -0.17
N TYR A 47 10.08 14.20 -0.22
CA TYR A 47 9.69 13.45 -1.41
C TYR A 47 8.18 13.51 -1.63
N GLY A 48 7.76 13.38 -2.89
CA GLY A 48 6.36 13.11 -3.21
C GLY A 48 6.11 11.62 -3.23
N GLU A 49 4.90 11.21 -2.85
CA GLU A 49 4.52 9.81 -2.72
C GLU A 49 3.12 9.57 -3.30
N GLU A 50 2.94 8.44 -3.97
CA GLU A 50 1.65 7.95 -4.44
C GLU A 50 1.50 6.48 -4.07
N LEU A 51 0.40 6.15 -3.41
CA LEU A 51 -0.01 4.79 -3.05
C LEU A 51 -1.24 4.42 -3.87
N HIS A 52 -1.34 3.18 -4.29
CA HIS A 52 -2.53 2.66 -4.93
C HIS A 52 -2.88 1.28 -4.36
N PHE A 53 -4.09 1.20 -3.80
CA PHE A 53 -4.66 -0.01 -3.25
C PHE A 53 -5.81 -0.46 -4.14
N SER A 54 -5.70 -1.68 -4.64
CA SER A 54 -6.66 -2.27 -5.57
C SER A 54 -7.15 -3.62 -5.07
N HIS A 55 -8.35 -4.00 -5.49
CA HIS A 55 -8.93 -5.27 -5.09
C HIS A 55 -9.60 -5.93 -6.30
N SER A 56 -9.26 -7.20 -6.55
CA SER A 56 -9.98 -8.02 -7.50
C SER A 56 -11.17 -8.69 -6.81
N PRO A 57 -12.38 -8.66 -7.42
CA PRO A 57 -13.55 -9.33 -6.86
C PRO A 57 -13.26 -10.80 -6.50
N ASN A 58 -13.84 -11.25 -5.39
CA ASN A 58 -13.76 -12.64 -4.90
C ASN A 58 -12.36 -13.13 -4.47
N LYS A 59 -11.37 -12.24 -4.28
CA LYS A 59 -10.05 -12.63 -3.73
C LYS A 59 -9.82 -11.97 -2.37
N PRO A 60 -9.43 -12.70 -1.30
CA PRO A 60 -9.16 -12.11 0.02
C PRO A 60 -7.79 -11.39 0.06
N VAL A 61 -7.53 -10.51 -0.91
CA VAL A 61 -6.24 -9.84 -1.10
C VAL A 61 -6.46 -8.42 -1.62
N ILE A 62 -5.63 -7.50 -1.16
CA ILE A 62 -5.51 -6.14 -1.70
C ILE A 62 -4.15 -6.04 -2.39
N GLY A 63 -4.14 -5.66 -3.66
CA GLY A 63 -2.93 -5.32 -4.39
C GLY A 63 -2.46 -3.92 -3.99
N TYR A 64 -1.16 -3.77 -3.76
CA TYR A 64 -0.53 -2.55 -3.30
C TYR A 64 0.62 -2.17 -4.25
N THR A 65 0.67 -0.90 -4.63
CA THR A 65 1.80 -0.30 -5.33
C THR A 65 2.08 1.07 -4.76
N GLN A 66 3.35 1.40 -4.60
CA GLN A 66 3.84 2.68 -4.14
C GLN A 66 4.97 3.16 -5.02
N LYS A 67 5.04 4.48 -5.20
CA LYS A 67 6.16 5.13 -5.87
C LYS A 67 6.44 6.49 -5.25
N THR A 68 7.71 6.87 -5.26
CA THR A 68 8.18 8.18 -4.80
C THR A 68 8.88 8.96 -5.92
N TRP A 69 8.94 10.28 -5.75
CA TRP A 69 9.70 11.17 -6.64
C TRP A 69 10.29 12.35 -5.87
N LYS A 70 11.35 12.94 -6.42
CA LYS A 70 11.93 14.19 -5.90
C LYS A 70 10.92 15.33 -6.10
N LEU A 71 10.61 16.10 -5.05
CA LEU A 71 9.68 17.24 -5.16
C LEU A 71 10.17 18.33 -6.11
N SER A 72 11.49 18.53 -6.20
CA SER A 72 12.09 19.59 -7.03
C SER A 72 12.11 19.29 -8.52
N SER A 73 12.33 18.02 -8.90
CA SER A 73 12.54 17.62 -10.30
C SER A 73 11.48 16.66 -10.85
N GLY A 74 10.68 16.03 -9.99
CA GLY A 74 9.76 14.96 -10.39
C GLY A 74 10.46 13.65 -10.78
N GLU A 75 11.78 13.56 -10.59
CA GLU A 75 12.56 12.36 -10.90
C GLU A 75 12.09 11.18 -10.02
N PRO A 76 11.79 10.01 -10.60
CA PRO A 76 11.46 8.81 -9.84
C PRO A 76 12.56 8.43 -8.85
N MET A 77 12.16 8.00 -7.65
CA MET A 77 13.06 7.54 -6.59
C MET A 77 12.80 6.06 -6.28
N HIS A 78 12.40 5.75 -5.04
CA HIS A 78 12.04 4.40 -4.61
C HIS A 78 10.63 4.02 -5.08
N ALA A 79 10.42 2.72 -5.29
CA ALA A 79 9.11 2.15 -5.55
C ALA A 79 9.02 0.77 -4.90
N GLU A 80 7.81 0.39 -4.51
CA GLU A 80 7.53 -0.93 -3.96
C GLU A 80 6.15 -1.42 -4.37
N SER A 81 5.96 -2.72 -4.33
CA SER A 81 4.67 -3.34 -4.62
C SER A 81 4.51 -4.65 -3.88
N GLY A 82 3.26 -5.04 -3.67
CA GLY A 82 2.98 -6.17 -2.82
C GLY A 82 1.51 -6.51 -2.67
N TYR A 83 1.23 -7.34 -1.69
CA TYR A 83 -0.11 -7.82 -1.40
C TYR A 83 -0.40 -7.79 0.10
N TRP A 84 -1.57 -7.28 0.45
CA TRP A 84 -2.09 -7.26 1.81
C TRP A 84 -3.19 -8.31 1.94
N ARG A 85 -3.09 -9.15 2.96
CA ARG A 85 -3.91 -10.36 3.13
C ARG A 85 -4.61 -10.34 4.49
N PRO A 86 -5.69 -9.54 4.64
CA PRO A 86 -6.47 -9.52 5.86
C PRO A 86 -7.25 -10.83 6.05
N LYS A 87 -7.40 -11.25 7.30
CA LYS A 87 -8.22 -12.40 7.71
C LYS A 87 -9.40 -11.92 8.57
N PRO A 88 -10.54 -12.63 8.56
CA PRO A 88 -11.72 -12.25 9.33
C PRO A 88 -11.51 -12.19 10.85
N ASP A 89 -10.45 -12.80 11.37
CA ASP A 89 -10.06 -12.77 12.79
C ASP A 89 -9.36 -11.47 13.22
N GLY A 90 -9.21 -10.50 12.32
CA GLY A 90 -8.54 -9.22 12.58
C GLY A 90 -7.02 -9.26 12.37
N THR A 91 -6.46 -10.40 11.95
CA THR A 91 -5.03 -10.49 11.60
C THR A 91 -4.78 -10.11 10.14
N ILE A 92 -3.55 -9.70 9.85
CA ILE A 92 -3.13 -9.31 8.50
C ILE A 92 -1.68 -9.73 8.24
N GLU A 93 -1.43 -10.18 7.01
CA GLU A 93 -0.10 -10.46 6.48
C GLU A 93 0.14 -9.56 5.27
N VAL A 94 1.32 -8.97 5.18
CA VAL A 94 1.71 -8.10 4.06
C VAL A 94 3.04 -8.58 3.49
N VAL A 95 3.09 -8.74 2.17
CA VAL A 95 4.31 -9.14 1.46
C VAL A 95 4.67 -8.05 0.46
N ILE A 96 5.90 -7.54 0.52
CA ILE A 96 6.35 -6.39 -0.27
C ILE A 96 7.69 -6.73 -0.94
N ALA A 97 7.83 -6.31 -2.18
CA ALA A 97 9.11 -6.23 -2.88
C ALA A 97 9.42 -4.77 -3.21
N GLN A 98 10.66 -4.37 -2.96
CA GLN A 98 11.16 -3.01 -3.13
C GLN A 98 12.10 -2.92 -4.35
N SER A 99 12.16 -1.75 -5.00
CA SER A 99 12.98 -1.52 -6.19
C SER A 99 14.49 -1.60 -5.94
N ASN A 100 14.92 -1.44 -4.68
CA ASN A 100 16.30 -1.62 -4.22
C ASN A 100 16.71 -3.11 -4.05
N GLY A 101 15.80 -4.05 -4.32
CA GLY A 101 16.05 -5.48 -4.23
C GLY A 101 15.76 -6.12 -2.87
N LEU A 102 15.15 -5.39 -1.92
CA LEU A 102 14.69 -5.97 -0.65
C LEU A 102 13.31 -6.60 -0.80
N VAL A 103 13.04 -7.59 0.05
CA VAL A 103 11.70 -8.18 0.22
C VAL A 103 11.34 -8.26 1.68
N GLU A 104 10.06 -8.09 2.00
CA GLU A 104 9.57 -8.14 3.37
C GLU A 104 8.34 -9.03 3.50
N VAL A 105 8.26 -9.71 4.64
CA VAL A 105 7.03 -10.31 5.15
C VAL A 105 6.72 -9.64 6.47
N GLN A 106 5.55 -9.03 6.55
CA GLN A 106 5.06 -8.36 7.76
C GLN A 106 3.79 -9.05 8.23
N LYS A 107 3.62 -9.12 9.55
CA LYS A 107 2.40 -9.62 10.19
C LYS A 107 1.90 -8.64 11.24
N GLY A 108 0.60 -8.69 11.50
CA GLY A 108 0.03 -8.02 12.65
C GLY A 108 -1.50 -8.04 12.63
N THR A 109 -2.11 -6.93 13.03
CA THR A 109 -3.56 -6.83 13.26
C THR A 109 -4.13 -5.54 12.71
N TYR A 110 -5.43 -5.52 12.43
CA TYR A 110 -6.15 -4.31 12.02
C TYR A 110 -7.41 -4.08 12.87
N SER A 111 -7.76 -2.81 13.06
CA SER A 111 -9.05 -2.38 13.60
C SER A 111 -9.79 -1.54 12.57
N ALA A 112 -10.96 -2.00 12.15
CA ALA A 112 -11.80 -1.28 11.19
C ALA A 112 -12.50 -0.06 11.80
N GLU A 113 -12.82 -0.14 13.09
CA GLU A 113 -13.43 0.96 13.85
C GLU A 113 -12.45 2.12 14.00
N GLU A 114 -11.23 1.82 14.44
CA GLU A 114 -10.18 2.82 14.65
C GLU A 114 -9.47 3.21 13.34
N LYS A 115 -9.66 2.43 12.26
CA LYS A 115 -8.92 2.54 10.99
C LYS A 115 -7.40 2.47 11.17
N MET A 116 -6.96 1.53 12.01
CA MET A 116 -5.56 1.35 12.40
C MET A 116 -5.06 -0.03 12.00
N ILE A 117 -3.79 -0.11 11.57
CA ILE A 117 -3.17 -1.36 11.12
C ILE A 117 -1.78 -1.52 11.74
N HIS A 118 -1.62 -2.42 12.69
CA HIS A 118 -0.32 -2.69 13.28
C HIS A 118 0.39 -3.78 12.47
N LEU A 119 1.61 -3.50 12.04
CA LEU A 119 2.45 -4.43 11.30
C LEU A 119 3.82 -4.49 11.97
N GLN A 120 4.42 -5.67 11.92
CA GLN A 120 5.80 -5.92 12.32
C GLN A 120 6.45 -6.82 11.28
N SER A 121 7.65 -6.48 10.83
CA SER A 121 8.41 -7.31 9.91
C SER A 121 8.87 -8.60 10.61
N GLU A 122 8.51 -9.74 10.03
CA GLU A 122 8.95 -11.07 10.45
C GLU A 122 10.15 -11.53 9.63
N ILE A 123 10.21 -11.15 8.35
CA ILE A 123 11.30 -11.47 7.45
C ILE A 123 11.67 -10.21 6.67
N VAL A 124 12.98 -9.96 6.58
CA VAL A 124 13.57 -8.99 5.66
C VAL A 124 14.64 -9.73 4.84
N GLY A 125 14.39 -9.89 3.55
CA GLY A 125 15.26 -10.60 2.63
C GLY A 125 16.17 -9.65 1.84
N ASN A 126 17.38 -10.12 1.54
CA ASN A 126 18.38 -9.43 0.71
C ASN A 126 18.85 -8.06 1.24
N ALA A 127 18.64 -7.77 2.52
CA ALA A 127 19.18 -6.59 3.16
C ALA A 127 20.68 -6.76 3.46
N SER A 128 21.51 -5.86 2.94
CA SER A 128 22.95 -5.79 3.25
C SER A 128 23.22 -5.30 4.68
N LYS A 129 22.30 -4.53 5.26
CA LYS A 129 22.14 -4.22 6.69
C LYS A 129 20.65 -4.07 7.00
N VAL A 130 20.15 -4.78 8.01
CA VAL A 130 18.76 -4.62 8.45
C VAL A 130 18.70 -3.48 9.47
N ILE A 131 18.01 -2.40 9.12
CA ILE A 131 17.65 -1.34 10.06
C ILE A 131 16.13 -1.25 10.07
N ILE A 132 15.52 -1.62 11.20
CA ILE A 132 14.07 -1.52 11.39
C ILE A 132 13.77 -0.08 11.78
N LEU A 133 13.21 0.70 10.86
CA LEU A 133 12.70 2.04 11.16
C LEU A 133 11.23 1.92 11.57
N CYS A 134 10.89 2.35 12.78
CA CYS A 134 9.52 2.49 13.25
C CYS A 134 9.07 3.93 12.99
N LEU A 135 8.18 4.17 12.02
CA LEU A 135 7.68 5.51 11.72
C LEU A 135 6.52 5.90 12.66
N PRO A 136 6.62 7.01 13.42
CA PRO A 136 5.71 7.31 14.54
C PRO A 136 4.36 7.96 14.15
N LYS A 137 4.07 8.21 12.87
CA LYS A 137 2.91 9.03 12.45
C LYS A 137 1.94 8.40 11.44
N CYS A 138 2.20 7.18 11.02
CA CYS A 138 1.22 6.32 10.39
C CYS A 138 1.38 4.99 11.13
N ASN A 139 0.35 4.47 11.79
CA ASN A 139 0.41 3.09 12.31
C ASN A 139 0.35 2.16 11.10
N ILE A 140 1.47 2.09 10.38
CA ILE A 140 1.86 1.18 9.31
C ILE A 140 3.39 1.17 9.45
N THR A 141 3.96 0.05 9.90
CA THR A 141 5.41 -0.11 9.96
C THR A 141 5.86 -0.63 8.60
N THR A 142 6.17 0.25 7.65
CA THR A 142 6.96 -0.13 6.47
C THR A 142 8.45 0.07 6.80
N ILE A 143 9.31 -0.89 6.45
CA ILE A 143 10.75 -0.62 6.40
C ILE A 143 10.98 0.24 5.15
N SER A 144 10.82 1.54 5.32
CA SER A 144 11.30 2.50 4.34
C SER A 144 12.82 2.65 4.56
N CYS A 145 13.61 1.85 3.84
CA CYS A 145 15.05 2.03 3.78
C CYS A 145 15.38 3.15 2.80
N LEU A 146 15.85 4.25 3.36
CA LEU A 146 16.84 5.11 2.74
C LEU A 146 18.17 4.40 2.54
#